data_AF-A0A959UJZ9-F1
#
_entry.id   AF-A0A959UJZ9-F1
#
_cell.length_a   1.000
_cell.length_b   1.000
_cell.length_c   1.000
_cell.angle_alpha   90.00
_cell.angle_beta   90.00
_cell.angle_gamma   90.00
#
_symmetry.space_group_name_H-M   'P 1'
#
loop_
_entity.id
_entity.type
_entity.pdbx_description
1 polymer ?
#
loop_
_entity_poly.entity_id
_entity_poly.type
_entity_poly.pdbx_seq_one_letter_code
_entity_poly.pdbx_strand_id
1 'polypeptide(L)' 'MKKAIKFTAILAIALMTSLAIQAQNPPHPGQNGNGSNVGGAPVGGGAPIDGGVSLLMLLGAAYGAKKAYRISRIK' A
#
# COMPACT_ATOMS: atom_id res chain seq x y z
N MET A 1 15.52 25.13 -6.30
CA MET A 1 14.22 25.07 -7.03
C MET A 1 14.06 23.77 -7.80
N LYS A 2 14.93 23.43 -8.77
CA LYS A 2 14.83 22.17 -9.56
C LYS A 2 14.75 20.88 -8.72
N LYS A 3 15.45 20.82 -7.58
CA LYS A 3 15.43 19.66 -6.66
C LYS A 3 14.09 19.51 -5.90
N ALA A 4 13.50 20.62 -5.48
CA ALA A 4 12.21 20.63 -4.79
C ALA A 4 11.09 20.19 -5.73
N ILE A 5 11.09 20.70 -6.97
CA ILE A 5 10.12 20.31 -8.01
C ILE A 5 10.17 18.80 -8.30
N LYS A 6 11.38 18.23 -8.44
CA LYS A 6 11.54 16.77 -8.63
C LYS A 6 11.01 15.97 -7.45
N PHE A 7 11.28 16.42 -6.22
CA PHE A 7 10.80 15.75 -5.02
C PHE A 7 9.26 15.77 -4.94
N THR A 8 8.65 16.94 -5.16
CA THR A 8 7.18 17.09 -5.17
C THR A 8 6.53 16.25 -6.27
N ALA A 9 7.15 16.16 -7.45
CA ALA A 9 6.65 15.33 -8.54
C ALA A 9 6.68 13.82 -8.20
N ILE A 10 7.77 13.33 -7.59
CA ILE A 10 7.87 11.92 -7.15
C ILE A 10 6.82 11.62 -6.07
N LEU A 11 6.65 12.53 -5.11
CA LEU A 11 5.66 12.37 -4.06
C LEU A 11 4.23 12.35 -4.62
N ALA A 12 3.92 13.22 -5.58
CA ALA A 12 2.61 13.25 -6.23
C ALA A 12 2.32 11.94 -6.98
N ILE A 13 3.29 11.40 -7.73
CA ILE A 13 3.14 10.12 -8.43
C ILE A 13 2.88 8.98 -7.43
N ALA A 14 3.63 8.91 -6.33
CA ALA A 14 3.46 7.87 -5.32
C ALA A 14 2.08 7.92 -4.62
N LEU A 15 1.53 9.13 -4.42
CA LEU A 15 0.19 9.30 -3.84
C LEU A 15 -0.92 8.94 -4.84
N MET A 16 -0.74 9.28 -6.13
CA MET A 16 -1.70 8.94 -7.17
C MET A 16 -1.78 7.43 -7.42
N THR A 17 -0.65 6.70 -7.38
CA THR A 17 -0.65 5.24 -7.56
C THR A 17 -1.29 4.50 -6.39
N SER A 18 -1.20 5.03 -5.17
CA SER A 18 -1.87 4.46 -3.99
C SER A 18 -3.40 4.42 -4.13
N LEU A 19 -4.00 5.40 -4.81
CA LEU A 19 -5.44 5.46 -5.02
C LEU A 19 -5.94 4.51 -6.12
N ALA A 20 -5.05 4.08 -7.02
CA ALA A 20 -5.38 3.21 -8.15
C ALA A 20 -5.33 1.71 -7.81
N ILE A 21 -4.79 1.32 -6.65
CA ILE A 21 -4.72 -0.07 -6.22
C ILE A 21 -6.02 -0.43 -5.52
N GLN A 22 -6.99 -0.94 -6.28
CA GLN A 22 -8.18 -1.57 -5.73
C GLN A 22 -7.81 -3.00 -5.29
N ALA A 23 -8.13 -3.36 -4.04
CA ALA A 23 -8.05 -4.75 -3.63
C ALA A 23 -9.00 -5.57 -4.51
N GLN A 24 -8.53 -6.70 -5.04
CA GLN A 24 -9.43 -7.64 -5.69
C GLN A 24 -10.39 -8.14 -4.63
N ASN A 25 -11.70 -8.03 -4.89
CA ASN A 25 -12.67 -8.69 -4.04
C ASN A 25 -12.31 -10.18 -4.04
N PRO A 26 -12.17 -10.81 -2.85
CA PRO A 26 -12.07 -12.26 -2.82
C PRO A 26 -13.24 -12.82 -3.62
N PRO A 27 -13.04 -13.92 -4.37
CA PRO A 27 -14.13 -14.52 -5.12
C PRO A 27 -15.35 -14.68 -4.20
N HIS A 28 -16.55 -14.34 -4.68
CA HIS A 28 -17.75 -14.62 -3.91
C HIS A 28 -17.72 -16.10 -3.50
N PRO A 29 -18.22 -16.44 -2.31
CA PRO A 29 -18.27 -17.83 -1.90
C PRO A 29 -18.88 -18.71 -3.00
N GLY A 30 -18.07 -19.60 -3.61
CA GLY A 30 -18.50 -20.49 -4.69
C GLY A 30 -18.19 -19.98 -6.10
N GLN A 31 -17.43 -18.89 -6.24
CA GLN A 31 -16.91 -18.40 -7.53
C GLN A 31 -15.36 -18.40 -7.56
N ASN A 32 -14.77 -18.49 -8.75
CA ASN A 32 -13.35 -18.31 -9.06
C ASN A 32 -13.03 -16.81 -9.13
N GLY A 33 -11.74 -16.44 -9.12
CA GLY A 33 -11.31 -15.04 -9.27
C GLY A 33 -11.71 -14.38 -10.61
N ASN A 34 -12.18 -15.16 -11.58
CA ASN A 34 -12.74 -14.68 -12.86
C ASN A 34 -14.28 -14.66 -12.88
N GLY A 35 -14.96 -14.95 -11.76
CA GLY A 35 -16.42 -14.98 -11.63
C GLY A 35 -17.11 -16.30 -12.05
N SER A 36 -16.39 -17.31 -12.56
CA SER A 36 -16.97 -18.63 -12.86
C SER A 36 -17.25 -19.45 -11.60
N ASN A 37 -18.26 -20.33 -11.60
CA ASN A 37 -18.59 -21.15 -10.43
C ASN A 37 -17.45 -22.16 -10.09
N VAL A 38 -17.17 -22.37 -8.80
CA VAL A 38 -16.26 -23.41 -8.31
C VAL A 38 -17.05 -24.67 -7.98
N GLY A 39 -16.51 -25.86 -8.28
CA GLY A 39 -17.05 -27.12 -7.76
C GLY A 39 -16.62 -27.33 -6.31
N GLY A 40 -17.57 -27.39 -5.37
CA GLY A 40 -17.31 -27.65 -3.94
C GLY A 40 -17.74 -26.50 -3.02
N ALA A 41 -17.65 -26.72 -1.71
CA ALA A 41 -18.00 -25.70 -0.72
C ALA A 41 -17.06 -24.48 -0.85
N PRO A 42 -17.59 -23.25 -0.74
CA PRO A 42 -16.77 -22.06 -0.87
C PRO A 42 -15.61 -21.97 0.12
N VAL A 43 -14.39 -21.78 -0.38
CA VAL A 43 -13.27 -21.29 0.43
C VAL A 43 -13.33 -19.75 0.48
N GLY A 44 -14.25 -19.22 1.28
CA GLY A 44 -14.52 -17.78 1.39
C GLY A 44 -13.79 -17.09 2.55
N GLY A 45 -13.43 -15.81 2.34
CA GLY A 45 -12.93 -14.89 3.37
C GLY A 45 -11.67 -14.15 2.91
N GLY A 46 -11.80 -12.92 2.43
CA GLY A 46 -10.64 -12.08 2.11
C GLY A 46 -9.80 -11.85 3.37
N ALA A 47 -8.55 -12.29 3.36
CA ALA A 47 -7.64 -12.04 4.47
C ALA A 47 -7.44 -10.52 4.61
N PRO A 48 -7.56 -9.95 5.83
CA PRO A 48 -7.37 -8.51 6.04
C PRO A 48 -5.94 -8.10 5.69
N ILE A 49 -5.78 -7.25 4.66
CA ILE A 49 -4.46 -6.72 4.25
C ILE A 49 -4.01 -5.54 5.15
N ASP A 50 -4.97 -4.83 5.73
CA ASP A 50 -4.74 -3.54 6.40
C ASP A 50 -3.77 -3.62 7.60
N GLY A 51 -3.83 -4.71 8.38
CA GLY A 51 -2.97 -4.87 9.56
C GLY A 51 -1.47 -4.88 9.25
N GLY A 52 -1.06 -5.46 8.12
CA GLY A 52 0.35 -5.52 7.72
C GLY A 52 0.83 -4.23 7.06
N VAL A 53 -0.01 -3.62 6.22
CA VAL A 53 0.33 -2.40 5.47
C VAL A 53 0.46 -1.20 6.42
N SER A 54 -0.47 -1.06 7.37
CA SER A 54 -0.43 0.01 8.37
C SER A 54 0.86 -0.04 9.21
N LEU A 55 1.31 -1.24 9.60
CA LEU A 55 2.57 -1.42 10.33
C LEU A 55 3.80 -1.05 9.50
N LEU A 56 3.85 -1.49 8.24
CA LEU A 56 4.94 -1.15 7.33
C LEU A 56 5.02 0.36 7.07
N MET A 57 3.87 1.02 6.93
CA MET A 57 3.81 2.48 6.74
C MET A 57 4.33 3.23 7.97
N LEU A 58 3.96 2.78 9.17
CA LEU A 58 4.47 3.35 10.42
C LEU A 58 5.99 3.20 10.54
N LEU A 59 6.53 2.01 10.24
CA LEU A 59 7.97 1.74 10.26
C LEU A 59 8.72 2.61 9.23
N GLY A 60 8.19 2.74 8.02
CA GLY A 60 8.75 3.59 6.98
C GLY A 60 8.80 5.07 7.39
N ALA A 61 7.71 5.57 7.97
CA ALA A 61 7.63 6.95 8.47
C ALA A 61 8.61 7.19 9.64
N ALA A 62 8.67 6.26 10.60
CA ALA A 62 9.58 6.35 11.74
C ALA A 62 11.05 6.36 11.30
N TYR A 63 11.44 5.49 10.37
CA TYR A 63 12.79 5.47 9.81
C TYR A 63 13.12 6.76 9.03
N GLY A 64 12.18 7.23 8.19
CA GLY A 64 12.31 8.48 7.45
C GLY A 64 12.53 9.68 8.37
N ALA A 65 11.72 9.80 9.43
CA ALA A 65 11.84 10.84 10.44
C ALA A 65 13.19 10.76 11.19
N LYS A 66 13.61 9.57 11.63
CA LYS A 66 14.91 9.37 12.29
C LYS A 66 16.07 9.81 11.40
N LYS A 67 16.02 9.48 10.10
CA LYS A 67 17.06 9.85 9.14
C LYS A 67 17.09 11.38 8.91
N ALA A 68 15.93 12.01 8.75
CA ALA A 68 15.83 13.46 8.60
C ALA A 68 16.37 14.19 9.83
N TYR A 69 15.97 13.77 11.04
CA TYR A 69 16.46 14.34 12.29
C TYR A 69 17.99 14.26 12.42
N ARG A 70 18.58 13.10 12.10
CA ARG A 70 20.04 12.93 12.15
C ARG A 70 20.76 13.84 11.16
N ILE A 71 20.24 13.99 9.95
CA ILE A 71 20.83 14.91 8.95
C ILE A 71 20.77 16.36 9.46
N SER A 72 19.66 16.76 10.07
CA SER A 72 19.49 18.10 10.63
C SER A 72 20.41 18.41 11.83
N ARG A 73 20.87 17.38 12.54
CA ARG A 73 21.75 17.49 13.72
C ARG A 73 23.24 17.35 13.41
N ILE A 74 23.60 16.90 12.21
CA ILE A 74 25.00 16.78 11.74
C ILE A 74 25.46 18.05 10.99
N LYS A 75 24.52 18.95 10.66
CA LYS A 75 24.82 20.33 10.26
C LYS A 75 25.08 21.21 11.48
#